data_AF-A0A0Q5HD71-F1
#
_entry.id   AF-A0A0Q5HD71-F1
#
_cell.length_a   1.000
_cell.length_b   1.000
_cell.length_c   1.000
_cell.angle_alpha   90.00
_cell.angle_beta   90.00
_cell.angle_gamma   90.00
#
_symmetry.space_group_name_H-M   'P 1'
#
loop_
_entity.id
_entity.type
_entity.pdbx_description
1 polymer ?
#
loop_
_entity_poly.entity_id
_entity_poly.type
_entity_poly.pdbx_seq_one_letter_code
_entity_poly.pdbx_strand_id
1 'polypeptide(L)'
;MTKKMTTVCIGRFLIDLPEETRYELTQPRIDGFDISSFDEPEADFQVRLGQREARLRAAPDQSGGSKNLVSVKEVKTENGIVGKIFVHSRVVKEGTQANGLQLERYRDESVAVEALVHGQGMSFDVSAERYDPDQVDNLNQLVAKLVPNPDNQAPTEPGFCVHRAWFRDPLPADQGEQVMMFAGLPSHPDMRLMLIMGAGLKPEEQSLLARSAAVDARLSAFDRTRVSNLRAAPRTIGGVAGDELVTRYAEKNDAIVYSFWWEVNGTVDNVSIPRLSFTMETGKSTNGPVPSSLSQDAAMALWDRISSSIRLRPAAPPKPIASAPARAPLGTYARAGERCPESGWWACSAGGEGGRVLGGQRQYIRKGERMPQALLLPPQTMWEKLRGVQPSFEPKTQTSWRLVDKRTRKRVPPPLPLAPATPVAPANMTTGPGPSMMAQGGVPVGSFAGTGMPCPASGWWRCEDPRALDGTRWFARGSLLPSATFAVPPGAFGRSPNAARSIERRGAWQLVRLAEAPLEAGSADAAS
;
A
#
# COMPACT_ATOMS: atom_id res chain seq x y z
N MET A 1 13.83 -32.04 20.68
CA MET A 1 13.59 -30.70 20.11
C MET A 1 13.69 -29.59 21.16
N THR A 2 12.95 -29.63 22.25
CA THR A 2 12.85 -28.44 23.14
C THR A 2 13.78 -28.42 24.35
N LYS A 3 14.71 -29.38 24.50
CA LYS A 3 15.60 -29.46 25.67
C LYS A 3 16.50 -28.23 25.83
N LYS A 4 16.91 -27.62 24.71
CA LYS A 4 17.70 -26.39 24.66
C LYS A 4 16.95 -25.36 23.80
N MET A 5 16.82 -24.15 24.31
CA MET A 5 16.11 -23.06 23.66
C MET A 5 17.01 -21.81 23.67
N THR A 6 16.92 -21.01 22.63
CA THR A 6 17.61 -19.74 22.49
C THR A 6 16.58 -18.63 22.39
N THR A 7 16.74 -17.57 23.18
CA THR A 7 15.89 -16.38 23.12
C THR A 7 16.34 -15.47 21.98
N VAL A 8 15.40 -15.06 21.13
CA VAL A 8 15.61 -14.17 20.00
C VAL A 8 14.76 -12.90 20.18
N CYS A 9 15.32 -11.75 19.79
CA CYS A 9 14.59 -10.47 19.78
C CYS A 9 13.97 -10.20 18.40
N ILE A 10 12.67 -9.91 18.36
CA ILE A 10 11.92 -9.63 17.13
C ILE A 10 11.06 -8.40 17.36
N GLY A 11 11.43 -7.28 16.73
CA GLY A 11 10.79 -5.99 17.02
C GLY A 11 10.91 -5.66 18.51
N ARG A 12 9.77 -5.62 19.21
CA ARG A 12 9.71 -5.33 20.65
C ARG A 12 9.60 -6.56 21.55
N PHE A 13 9.50 -7.76 20.97
CA PHE A 13 9.21 -8.99 21.70
C PHE A 13 10.42 -9.93 21.73
N LEU A 14 10.40 -10.82 22.73
CA LEU A 14 11.29 -11.96 22.83
C LEU A 14 10.49 -13.23 22.57
N ILE A 15 11.11 -14.19 21.90
CA ILE A 15 10.60 -15.55 21.70
C ILE A 15 11.72 -16.54 21.92
N ASP A 16 11.42 -17.67 22.56
CA ASP A 16 12.38 -18.75 22.74
C ASP A 16 12.14 -19.81 21.66
N LEU A 17 13.17 -20.06 20.85
CA LEU A 17 13.14 -21.03 19.75
C LEU A 17 14.09 -22.20 20.07
N PRO A 18 13.83 -23.43 19.59
CA PRO A 18 14.80 -24.51 19.68
C PRO A 18 16.18 -24.10 19.14
N GLU A 19 17.26 -24.57 19.78
CA GLU A 19 18.64 -24.20 19.41
C GLU A 19 18.98 -24.49 17.92
N GLU A 20 18.37 -25.53 17.35
CA GLU A 20 18.54 -25.90 15.95
C GLU A 20 17.80 -24.99 14.96
N THR A 21 16.89 -24.14 15.43
CA THR A 21 16.06 -23.29 14.58
C THR A 21 16.93 -22.39 13.72
N ARG A 22 16.58 -22.32 12.43
CA ARG A 22 17.13 -21.35 11.47
C ARG A 22 16.04 -20.34 11.19
N TYR A 23 16.32 -19.07 11.42
CA TYR A 23 15.34 -18.01 11.24
C TYR A 23 15.94 -16.83 10.47
N GLU A 24 15.04 -16.08 9.85
CA GLU A 24 15.34 -14.84 9.14
C GLU A 24 14.32 -13.78 9.56
N LEU A 25 14.79 -12.54 9.74
CA LEU A 25 13.91 -11.39 9.90
C LEU A 25 13.83 -10.65 8.57
N THR A 26 12.62 -10.47 8.07
CA THR A 26 12.35 -9.85 6.77
C THR A 26 11.41 -8.67 6.93
N GLN A 27 11.44 -7.78 5.93
CA GLN A 27 10.58 -6.60 5.85
C GLN A 27 10.56 -5.72 7.13
N PRO A 28 11.70 -5.48 7.82
CA PRO A 28 11.68 -4.54 8.92
C PRO A 28 11.40 -3.13 8.38
N ARG A 29 10.41 -2.46 8.97
CA ARG A 29 9.98 -1.14 8.55
C ARG A 29 9.68 -0.24 9.75
N ILE A 30 10.16 0.99 9.72
CA ILE A 30 9.88 2.02 10.74
C ILE A 30 9.61 3.34 10.03
N ASP A 31 8.56 4.07 10.39
CA ASP A 31 8.22 5.38 9.80
C ASP A 31 8.12 5.36 8.26
N GLY A 32 7.68 4.24 7.71
CA GLY A 32 7.58 4.04 6.27
C GLY A 32 8.91 3.71 5.57
N PHE A 33 10.04 3.65 6.28
CA PHE A 33 11.35 3.28 5.73
C PHE A 33 11.60 1.78 5.81
N ASP A 34 11.92 1.16 4.66
CA ASP A 34 12.39 -0.21 4.59
C ASP A 34 13.85 -0.28 5.06
N ILE A 35 14.14 -1.28 5.90
CA ILE A 35 15.45 -1.45 6.52
C ILE A 35 16.07 -2.76 6.03
N SER A 36 17.35 -2.73 5.70
CA SER A 36 18.16 -3.93 5.47
C SER A 36 19.44 -3.85 6.30
N SER A 37 20.02 -5.01 6.56
CA SER A 37 21.23 -5.16 7.37
C SER A 37 22.01 -6.38 6.89
N PHE A 38 23.31 -6.24 6.67
CA PHE A 38 24.16 -7.33 6.19
C PHE A 38 25.62 -7.09 6.57
N ASP A 39 26.42 -8.17 6.57
CA ASP A 39 27.87 -8.05 6.75
C ASP A 39 28.48 -7.34 5.55
N GLU A 40 29.29 -6.33 5.81
CA GLU A 40 30.06 -5.65 4.78
C GLU A 40 31.34 -5.10 5.42
N PRO A 41 32.53 -5.50 4.97
CA PRO A 41 33.77 -4.86 5.38
C PRO A 41 33.74 -3.37 5.04
N GLU A 42 34.36 -2.53 5.89
CA GLU A 42 34.41 -1.07 5.69
C GLU A 42 34.92 -0.68 4.29
N ALA A 43 35.95 -1.37 3.79
CA ALA A 43 36.50 -1.11 2.47
C ALA A 43 35.47 -1.31 1.35
N ASP A 44 34.67 -2.38 1.43
CA ASP A 44 33.63 -2.70 0.45
C ASP A 44 32.47 -1.69 0.55
N PHE A 45 32.10 -1.29 1.78
CA PHE A 45 31.12 -0.24 2.02
C PHE A 45 31.53 1.09 1.37
N GLN A 46 32.78 1.53 1.54
CA GLN A 46 33.26 2.78 0.94
C GLN A 46 33.19 2.73 -0.60
N VAL A 47 33.53 1.58 -1.19
CA VAL A 47 33.39 1.36 -2.64
C VAL A 47 31.92 1.41 -3.06
N ARG A 48 31.03 0.69 -2.38
CA ARG A 48 29.58 0.65 -2.68
C ARG A 48 28.95 2.03 -2.54
N LEU A 49 29.29 2.78 -1.49
CA LEU A 49 28.82 4.13 -1.21
C LEU A 49 29.24 5.09 -2.33
N GLY A 50 30.51 5.09 -2.72
CA GLY A 50 31.03 5.92 -3.81
C GLY A 50 30.39 5.58 -5.16
N GLN A 51 30.22 4.28 -5.47
CA GLN A 51 29.54 3.82 -6.67
C GLN A 51 28.06 4.23 -6.71
N ARG A 52 27.36 4.16 -5.57
CA ARG A 52 25.95 4.60 -5.50
C ARG A 52 25.83 6.09 -5.73
N GLU A 53 26.67 6.89 -5.07
CA GLU A 53 26.69 8.34 -5.23
C GLU A 53 26.99 8.75 -6.68
N ALA A 54 27.98 8.11 -7.32
CA ALA A 54 28.30 8.33 -8.73
C ALA A 54 27.12 7.96 -9.66
N ARG A 55 26.45 6.82 -9.41
CA ARG A 55 25.25 6.40 -10.16
C ARG A 55 24.11 7.41 -10.02
N LEU A 56 23.83 7.91 -8.81
CA LEU A 56 22.77 8.89 -8.59
C LEU A 56 23.05 10.23 -9.28
N ARG A 57 24.31 10.66 -9.33
CA ARG A 57 24.75 11.86 -10.06
C ARG A 57 24.63 11.70 -11.58
N ALA A 58 24.94 10.52 -12.10
CA ALA A 58 24.88 10.24 -13.53
C ALA A 58 23.46 9.96 -14.05
N ALA A 59 22.56 9.50 -13.17
CA ALA A 59 21.18 9.21 -13.54
C ALA A 59 20.40 10.50 -13.89
N PRO A 60 19.63 10.52 -14.98
CA PRO A 60 18.77 11.65 -15.31
C PRO A 60 17.58 11.76 -14.36
N ASP A 61 17.06 12.97 -14.19
CA ASP A 61 15.76 13.21 -13.54
C ASP A 61 14.60 12.80 -14.46
N GLN A 62 13.35 12.91 -13.97
CA GLN A 62 12.16 12.52 -14.74
C GLN A 62 11.98 13.29 -16.06
N SER A 63 12.61 14.46 -16.20
CA SER A 63 12.57 15.27 -17.42
C SER A 63 13.81 15.08 -18.30
N GLY A 64 14.68 14.10 -17.98
CA GLY A 64 15.93 13.87 -18.69
C GLY A 64 17.08 14.80 -18.28
N GLY A 65 16.89 15.65 -17.26
CA GLY A 65 17.89 16.59 -16.77
C GLY A 65 18.89 15.98 -15.78
N SER A 66 19.88 16.77 -15.35
CA SER A 66 20.95 16.32 -14.43
C SER A 66 20.64 16.50 -12.94
N LYS A 67 19.39 16.83 -12.57
CA LYS A 67 18.99 17.15 -11.19
C LYS A 67 18.37 15.97 -10.43
N ASN A 68 18.72 14.73 -10.80
CA ASN A 68 18.19 13.56 -10.13
C ASN A 68 18.60 13.52 -8.65
N LEU A 69 19.89 13.76 -8.36
CA LEU A 69 20.39 13.87 -6.99
C LEU A 69 20.06 15.26 -6.43
N VAL A 70 19.14 15.31 -5.46
CA VAL A 70 18.65 16.55 -4.83
C VAL A 70 19.60 17.01 -3.72
N SER A 71 20.05 16.09 -2.87
CA SER A 71 21.01 16.40 -1.80
C SER A 71 21.74 15.16 -1.31
N VAL A 72 22.93 15.39 -0.75
CA VAL A 72 23.73 14.39 -0.03
C VAL A 72 24.05 14.96 1.36
N LYS A 73 23.89 14.14 2.40
CA LYS A 73 24.22 14.50 3.78
C LYS A 73 25.10 13.41 4.39
N GLU A 74 26.24 13.81 4.93
CA GLU A 74 27.11 12.91 5.69
C GLU A 74 26.43 12.53 7.02
N VAL A 75 26.58 11.27 7.40
CA VAL A 75 26.08 10.71 8.65
C VAL A 75 27.27 10.34 9.53
N LYS A 76 27.21 10.80 10.78
CA LYS A 76 28.07 10.33 11.87
C LYS A 76 27.25 10.37 13.15
N THR A 77 26.99 9.20 13.75
CA THR A 77 26.18 9.09 14.97
C THR A 77 27.05 8.77 16.18
N GLU A 78 26.51 8.99 17.38
CA GLU A 78 27.16 8.63 18.64
C GLU A 78 27.34 7.11 18.80
N ASN A 79 26.57 6.30 18.07
CA ASN A 79 26.65 4.84 18.10
C ASN A 79 27.73 4.27 17.16
N GLY A 80 28.58 5.14 16.59
CA GLY A 80 29.64 4.73 15.66
C GLY A 80 29.16 4.40 14.26
N ILE A 81 27.93 4.83 13.89
CA ILE A 81 27.42 4.70 12.52
C ILE A 81 27.96 5.85 11.66
N VAL A 82 28.50 5.52 10.50
CA VAL A 82 28.99 6.47 9.49
C VAL A 82 28.39 6.18 8.12
N GLY A 83 28.28 7.18 7.24
CA GLY A 83 27.77 6.95 5.88
C GLY A 83 27.11 8.19 5.30
N LYS A 84 26.14 8.01 4.40
CA LYS A 84 25.44 9.13 3.75
C LYS A 84 23.95 8.90 3.62
N ILE A 85 23.22 10.00 3.63
CA ILE A 85 21.82 10.09 3.24
C ILE A 85 21.73 10.80 1.90
N PHE A 86 21.06 10.16 0.95
CA PHE A 86 20.76 10.67 -0.36
C PHE A 86 19.28 11.02 -0.47
N VAL A 87 18.98 12.17 -1.03
CA VAL A 87 17.63 12.54 -1.48
C VAL A 87 17.70 12.66 -2.99
N HIS A 88 16.87 11.92 -3.72
CA HIS A 88 16.93 11.88 -5.18
C HIS A 88 15.56 11.61 -5.80
N SER A 89 15.51 11.56 -7.14
CA SER A 89 14.34 11.18 -7.94
C SER A 89 13.06 11.91 -7.54
N ARG A 90 13.16 13.24 -7.39
CA ARG A 90 12.01 14.10 -7.09
C ARG A 90 10.96 13.98 -8.20
N VAL A 91 9.73 13.68 -7.80
CA VAL A 91 8.56 13.54 -8.67
C VAL A 91 7.59 14.63 -8.30
N VAL A 92 7.17 15.46 -9.25
CA VAL A 92 6.11 16.47 -9.05
C VAL A 92 4.98 16.17 -10.01
N LYS A 93 3.80 15.86 -9.48
CA LYS A 93 2.57 15.65 -10.25
C LYS A 93 1.58 16.75 -9.92
N GLU A 94 1.32 17.60 -10.90
CA GLU A 94 0.31 18.65 -10.82
C GLU A 94 -0.85 18.35 -11.76
N GLY A 95 -2.06 18.66 -11.32
CA GLY A 95 -3.24 18.49 -12.15
C GLY A 95 -4.50 19.00 -11.50
N THR A 96 -5.63 18.74 -12.14
CA THR A 96 -6.94 19.02 -11.58
C THR A 96 -7.72 17.71 -11.50
N GLN A 97 -8.37 17.44 -10.37
CA GLN A 97 -9.19 16.26 -10.17
C GLN A 97 -10.63 16.66 -9.83
N ALA A 98 -11.60 15.87 -10.28
CA ALA A 98 -12.99 16.06 -9.90
C ALA A 98 -13.25 15.51 -8.49
N ASN A 99 -13.94 16.30 -7.66
CA ASN A 99 -14.46 15.92 -6.36
C ASN A 99 -15.97 16.17 -6.36
N GLY A 100 -16.75 15.18 -6.79
CA GLY A 100 -18.15 15.40 -7.13
C GLY A 100 -18.28 16.39 -8.29
N LEU A 101 -19.00 17.50 -8.09
CA LEU A 101 -19.15 18.57 -9.08
C LEU A 101 -18.05 19.66 -9.03
N GLN A 102 -17.07 19.53 -8.13
CA GLN A 102 -15.99 20.52 -7.96
C GLN A 102 -14.70 20.05 -8.63
N LEU A 103 -13.94 20.97 -9.23
CA LEU A 103 -12.59 20.74 -9.74
C LEU A 103 -11.58 21.25 -8.70
N GLU A 104 -10.69 20.38 -8.22
CA GLU A 104 -9.65 20.70 -7.23
C GLU A 104 -8.27 20.59 -7.88
N ARG A 105 -7.43 21.62 -7.77
CA ARG A 105 -6.02 21.52 -8.16
C ARG A 105 -5.26 20.71 -7.11
N TYR A 106 -4.49 19.73 -7.57
CA TYR A 106 -3.59 18.95 -6.73
C TYR A 106 -2.13 19.13 -7.18
N ARG A 107 -1.22 19.01 -6.21
CA ARG A 107 0.22 18.95 -6.41
C ARG A 107 0.76 17.87 -5.48
N ASP A 108 1.01 16.68 -6.01
CA ASP A 108 1.64 15.57 -5.29
C ASP A 108 3.14 15.62 -5.56
N GLU A 109 3.96 15.69 -4.51
CA GLU A 109 5.41 15.59 -4.65
C GLU A 109 5.95 14.51 -3.75
N SER A 110 6.89 13.75 -4.28
CA SER A 110 7.63 12.75 -3.53
C SER A 110 9.08 12.76 -3.94
N VAL A 111 9.95 12.38 -3.01
CA VAL A 111 11.36 12.08 -3.27
C VAL A 111 11.64 10.63 -2.91
N ALA A 112 12.65 10.03 -3.53
CA ALA A 112 13.29 8.85 -2.98
C ALA A 112 14.33 9.31 -1.96
N VAL A 113 14.40 8.61 -0.83
CA VAL A 113 15.40 8.83 0.22
C VAL A 113 16.05 7.52 0.61
N GLU A 114 17.36 7.53 0.77
CA GLU A 114 18.12 6.35 1.19
C GLU A 114 19.27 6.77 2.10
N ALA A 115 19.41 6.10 3.24
CA ALA A 115 20.58 6.15 4.10
C ALA A 115 21.38 4.87 3.85
N LEU A 116 22.62 5.01 3.38
CA LEU A 116 23.58 3.92 3.32
C LEU A 116 24.61 4.17 4.41
N VAL A 117 24.57 3.35 5.45
CA VAL A 117 25.38 3.57 6.65
C VAL A 117 26.04 2.29 7.13
N HIS A 118 27.15 2.42 7.83
CA HIS A 118 27.99 1.32 8.28
C HIS A 118 28.43 1.52 9.72
N GLY A 119 28.57 0.43 10.45
CA GLY A 119 29.24 0.40 11.74
C GLY A 119 29.47 -1.03 12.22
N GLN A 120 30.58 -1.26 12.94
CA GLN A 120 30.94 -2.56 13.51
C GLN A 120 30.98 -3.72 12.48
N GLY A 121 31.43 -3.44 11.25
CA GLY A 121 31.54 -4.46 10.19
C GLY A 121 30.21 -4.80 9.50
N MET A 122 29.19 -3.98 9.72
CA MET A 122 27.86 -4.17 9.16
C MET A 122 27.41 -2.95 8.39
N SER A 123 26.66 -3.19 7.32
CA SER A 123 25.98 -2.17 6.55
C SER A 123 24.48 -2.22 6.76
N PHE A 124 23.87 -1.04 6.73
CA PHE A 124 22.45 -0.82 6.88
C PHE A 124 21.96 0.12 5.77
N ASP A 125 20.98 -0.36 5.00
CA ASP A 125 20.29 0.49 4.04
C ASP A 125 18.90 0.81 4.60
N VAL A 126 18.60 2.09 4.78
CA VAL A 126 17.30 2.56 5.27
C VAL A 126 16.69 3.48 4.23
N SER A 127 15.58 3.09 3.61
CA SER A 127 15.13 3.76 2.39
C SER A 127 13.61 3.84 2.20
N ALA A 128 13.17 4.79 1.39
CA ALA A 128 11.81 4.87 0.89
C ALA A 128 11.82 5.47 -0.53
N GLU A 129 11.20 4.78 -1.50
CA GLU A 129 11.16 5.24 -2.90
C GLU A 129 10.26 6.45 -3.13
N ARG A 130 9.24 6.63 -2.28
CA ARG A 130 8.31 7.75 -2.32
C ARG A 130 8.06 8.24 -0.90
N TYR A 131 8.73 9.33 -0.56
CA TYR A 131 8.65 9.95 0.74
C TYR A 131 8.31 11.44 0.63
N ASP A 132 7.71 11.99 1.67
CA ASP A 132 7.35 13.41 1.72
C ASP A 132 8.64 14.26 1.82
N PRO A 133 8.92 15.15 0.84
CA PRO A 133 10.09 16.02 0.88
C PRO A 133 10.16 16.89 2.14
N ASP A 134 9.03 17.21 2.77
CA ASP A 134 8.97 18.04 3.97
C ASP A 134 9.28 17.22 5.25
N GLN A 135 9.41 15.90 5.15
CA GLN A 135 9.67 14.99 6.28
C GLN A 135 11.00 14.24 6.16
N VAL A 136 11.86 14.55 5.19
CA VAL A 136 13.13 13.82 4.95
C VAL A 136 14.05 13.77 6.18
N ASP A 137 13.92 14.72 7.10
CA ASP A 137 14.65 14.71 8.37
C ASP A 137 14.27 13.56 9.32
N ASN A 138 13.12 12.91 9.12
CA ASN A 138 12.75 11.72 9.89
C ASN A 138 13.76 10.58 9.66
N LEU A 139 14.29 10.44 8.44
CA LEU A 139 15.33 9.46 8.15
C LEU A 139 16.61 9.75 8.95
N ASN A 140 17.01 11.02 9.04
CA ASN A 140 18.15 11.45 9.87
C ASN A 140 17.93 11.07 11.34
N GLN A 141 16.74 11.33 11.87
CA GLN A 141 16.39 11.02 13.25
C GLN A 141 16.33 9.51 13.52
N LEU A 142 15.85 8.72 12.56
CA LEU A 142 15.80 7.27 12.67
C LEU A 142 17.21 6.66 12.64
N VAL A 143 18.06 7.08 11.71
CA VAL A 143 19.46 6.63 11.62
C VAL A 143 20.26 6.98 12.88
N ALA A 144 19.99 8.13 13.52
CA ALA A 144 20.61 8.48 14.80
C ALA A 144 20.27 7.49 15.94
N LYS A 145 19.16 6.77 15.85
CA LYS A 145 18.71 5.76 16.83
C LYS A 145 19.23 4.35 16.53
N LEU A 146 19.82 4.13 15.36
CA LEU A 146 20.35 2.83 14.93
C LEU A 146 21.57 2.43 15.77
N VAL A 147 21.57 1.20 16.26
CA VAL A 147 22.69 0.59 16.97
C VAL A 147 23.02 -0.77 16.33
N PRO A 148 24.26 -0.99 15.85
CA PRO A 148 24.70 -2.30 15.38
C PRO A 148 24.63 -3.36 16.47
N ASN A 149 24.30 -4.59 16.07
CA ASN A 149 24.25 -5.75 16.96
C ASN A 149 24.79 -7.00 16.25
N PRO A 150 26.11 -7.07 15.97
CA PRO A 150 26.67 -8.17 15.18
C PRO A 150 26.36 -9.56 15.76
N ASP A 151 26.22 -9.68 17.08
CA ASP A 151 25.97 -10.96 17.75
C ASP A 151 24.47 -11.28 17.93
N ASN A 152 23.56 -10.44 17.44
CA ASN A 152 22.11 -10.63 17.56
C ASN A 152 21.61 -10.80 19.02
N GLN A 153 22.32 -10.23 19.99
CA GLN A 153 21.95 -10.34 21.40
C GLN A 153 20.72 -9.47 21.70
N ALA A 154 19.81 -9.95 22.54
CA ALA A 154 18.64 -9.17 22.92
C ALA A 154 19.07 -7.89 23.68
N PRO A 155 18.76 -6.69 23.18
CA PRO A 155 19.17 -5.45 23.83
C PRO A 155 18.42 -5.24 25.15
N THR A 156 19.10 -4.73 26.16
CA THR A 156 18.49 -4.37 27.46
C THR A 156 17.77 -3.02 27.42
N GLU A 157 18.11 -2.17 26.44
CA GLU A 157 17.48 -0.87 26.22
C GLU A 157 16.14 -1.00 25.46
N PRO A 158 15.17 -0.10 25.71
CA PRO A 158 13.93 -0.02 24.93
C PRO A 158 14.21 0.32 23.45
N GLY A 159 13.45 -0.30 22.55
CA GLY A 159 13.61 -0.11 21.11
C GLY A 159 13.10 -1.27 20.27
N PHE A 160 13.33 -1.19 18.97
CA PHE A 160 12.85 -2.12 17.96
C PHE A 160 14.00 -2.93 17.34
N CYS A 161 14.03 -4.24 17.55
CA CYS A 161 15.02 -5.17 17.02
C CYS A 161 14.73 -5.51 15.56
N VAL A 162 15.77 -5.40 14.73
CA VAL A 162 15.83 -5.91 13.36
C VAL A 162 16.96 -6.94 13.27
N HIS A 163 17.22 -7.50 12.09
CA HIS A 163 18.36 -8.41 11.94
C HIS A 163 19.67 -7.69 12.30
N ARG A 164 20.38 -8.17 13.32
CA ARG A 164 21.70 -7.71 13.75
C ARG A 164 21.83 -6.20 13.98
N ALA A 165 20.72 -5.56 14.36
CA ALA A 165 20.67 -4.19 14.86
C ALA A 165 19.39 -3.93 15.65
N TRP A 166 19.33 -2.79 16.32
CA TRP A 166 18.08 -2.26 16.85
C TRP A 166 18.02 -0.74 16.74
N PHE A 167 16.80 -0.21 16.79
CA PHE A 167 16.53 1.23 16.84
C PHE A 167 16.06 1.60 18.25
N ARG A 168 16.77 2.50 18.90
CA ARG A 168 16.41 2.98 20.25
C ARG A 168 15.09 3.73 20.25
N ASP A 169 14.37 3.61 21.35
CA ASP A 169 13.24 4.50 21.64
C ASP A 169 13.70 5.95 21.87
N PRO A 170 12.80 6.94 21.69
CA PRO A 170 11.37 6.79 21.40
C PRO A 170 11.07 6.50 19.92
N LEU A 171 10.27 5.48 19.65
CA LEU A 171 9.61 5.24 18.37
C LEU A 171 8.09 5.25 18.59
N PRO A 172 7.42 6.39 18.34
CA PRO A 172 5.98 6.52 18.53
C PRO A 172 5.14 5.60 17.63
N ALA A 173 3.97 5.17 18.13
CA ALA A 173 3.08 4.27 17.40
C ALA A 173 2.57 4.83 16.05
N ASP A 174 2.48 6.16 15.92
CA ASP A 174 1.99 6.82 14.70
C ASP A 174 3.00 6.79 13.55
N GLN A 175 4.28 6.49 13.82
CA GLN A 175 5.29 6.22 12.79
C GLN A 175 5.06 4.83 12.14
N GLY A 176 4.47 3.89 12.87
CA GLY A 176 4.32 2.52 12.44
C GLY A 176 5.63 1.74 12.47
N GLU A 177 5.54 0.49 12.92
CA GLU A 177 6.67 -0.44 13.01
C GLU A 177 6.20 -1.79 12.46
N GLN A 178 7.03 -2.47 11.67
CA GLN A 178 6.71 -3.79 11.14
C GLN A 178 7.96 -4.65 11.10
N VAL A 179 7.80 -5.95 11.38
CA VAL A 179 8.82 -6.98 11.12
C VAL A 179 8.15 -8.32 10.93
N MET A 180 8.75 -9.17 10.12
CA MET A 180 8.34 -10.54 9.90
C MET A 180 9.50 -11.49 10.23
N MET A 181 9.22 -12.58 10.93
CA MET A 181 10.14 -13.70 11.10
C MET A 181 9.64 -14.90 10.30
N PHE A 182 10.54 -15.53 9.56
CA PHE A 182 10.38 -16.90 9.10
C PHE A 182 11.37 -17.80 9.83
N ALA A 183 10.93 -18.96 10.28
CA ALA A 183 11.79 -19.92 10.96
C ALA A 183 11.46 -21.36 10.56
N GLY A 184 12.50 -22.20 10.51
CA GLY A 184 12.41 -23.62 10.20
C GLY A 184 13.31 -24.44 11.12
N LEU A 185 13.05 -25.74 11.17
CA LEU A 185 13.78 -26.71 11.97
C LEU A 185 14.49 -27.68 11.02
N PRO A 186 15.83 -27.73 10.96
CA PRO A 186 16.53 -28.63 10.03
C PRO A 186 16.17 -30.11 10.19
N SER A 187 15.88 -30.55 11.42
CA SER A 187 15.43 -31.92 11.72
C SER A 187 13.97 -32.19 11.31
N HIS A 188 13.19 -31.15 11.02
CA HIS A 188 11.78 -31.21 10.62
C HIS A 188 11.52 -30.25 9.44
N PRO A 189 12.03 -30.57 8.24
CA PRO A 189 12.02 -29.66 7.09
C PRO A 189 10.61 -29.38 6.54
N ASP A 190 9.62 -30.18 6.93
CA ASP A 190 8.20 -29.96 6.62
C ASP A 190 7.52 -28.91 7.51
N MET A 191 8.24 -28.38 8.51
CA MET A 191 7.73 -27.42 9.48
C MET A 191 8.17 -25.99 9.17
N ARG A 192 7.24 -25.06 9.38
CA ARG A 192 7.49 -23.62 9.25
C ARG A 192 6.84 -22.87 10.39
N LEU A 193 7.57 -21.91 10.94
CA LEU A 193 7.09 -20.94 11.91
C LEU A 193 7.13 -19.56 11.25
N MET A 194 6.10 -18.76 11.49
CA MET A 194 6.06 -17.38 11.01
C MET A 194 5.56 -16.47 12.11
N LEU A 195 6.20 -15.33 12.31
CA LEU A 195 5.71 -14.28 13.19
C LEU A 195 5.62 -12.98 12.39
N ILE A 196 4.43 -12.40 12.30
CA ILE A 196 4.22 -11.09 11.69
C ILE A 196 3.82 -10.13 12.78
N MET A 197 4.50 -9.00 12.87
CA MET A 197 4.21 -7.94 13.84
C MET A 197 4.08 -6.60 13.13
N GLY A 198 3.06 -5.82 13.50
CA GLY A 198 2.83 -4.47 13.01
C GLY A 198 2.20 -3.56 14.06
N ALA A 199 2.87 -2.50 14.47
CA ALA A 199 2.32 -1.45 15.32
C ALA A 199 1.74 -0.30 14.47
N GLY A 200 0.79 0.46 15.01
CA GLY A 200 0.14 1.57 14.28
C GLY A 200 -0.93 1.11 13.28
N LEU A 201 -1.20 -0.20 13.21
CA LEU A 201 -2.21 -0.78 12.34
C LEU A 201 -3.59 -0.74 12.99
N LYS A 202 -4.62 -0.57 12.16
CA LYS A 202 -6.00 -0.71 12.64
C LYS A 202 -6.29 -2.17 12.98
N PRO A 203 -7.01 -2.43 14.09
CA PRO A 203 -7.54 -3.76 14.39
C PRO A 203 -8.38 -4.30 13.23
N GLU A 204 -8.30 -5.60 13.00
CA GLU A 204 -9.21 -6.31 12.09
C GLU A 204 -10.65 -6.21 12.64
N GLU A 205 -11.63 -6.09 11.73
CA GLU A 205 -13.05 -6.02 12.12
C GLU A 205 -13.56 -7.35 12.69
N GLN A 206 -12.95 -8.47 12.29
CA GLN A 206 -13.32 -9.80 12.72
C GLN A 206 -12.14 -10.52 13.37
N SER A 207 -12.40 -11.13 14.53
CA SER A 207 -11.42 -11.94 15.23
C SER A 207 -11.07 -13.22 14.47
N LEU A 208 -9.92 -13.84 14.78
CA LEU A 208 -9.49 -15.09 14.16
C LEU A 208 -10.55 -16.18 14.30
N LEU A 209 -11.15 -16.31 15.49
CA LEU A 209 -12.19 -17.30 15.75
C LEU A 209 -13.47 -17.05 14.94
N ALA A 210 -13.89 -15.78 14.81
CA ALA A 210 -15.06 -15.42 14.00
C ALA A 210 -14.81 -15.71 12.51
N ARG A 211 -13.62 -15.37 12.00
CA ARG A 211 -13.23 -15.68 10.61
C ARG A 211 -13.19 -17.18 10.36
N SER A 212 -12.62 -17.96 11.28
CA SER A 212 -12.58 -19.43 11.19
C SER A 212 -13.98 -20.03 11.17
N ALA A 213 -14.86 -19.63 12.10
CA ALA A 213 -16.22 -20.14 12.15
C ALA A 213 -17.02 -19.85 10.86
N ALA A 214 -16.79 -18.67 10.26
CA ALA A 214 -17.41 -18.31 8.98
C ALA A 214 -16.88 -19.15 7.80
N VAL A 215 -15.61 -19.57 7.83
CA VAL A 215 -15.04 -20.51 6.85
C VAL A 215 -15.61 -21.92 7.06
N ASP A 216 -15.60 -22.41 8.30
CA ASP A 216 -16.11 -23.75 8.66
C ASP A 216 -17.59 -23.93 8.28
N ALA A 217 -18.39 -22.87 8.46
CA ALA A 217 -19.80 -22.86 8.07
C ALA A 217 -20.01 -23.06 6.55
N ARG A 218 -19.04 -22.65 5.72
CA ARG A 218 -19.11 -22.75 4.25
C ARG A 218 -18.52 -24.04 3.68
N LEU A 219 -17.85 -24.86 4.50
CA LEU A 219 -17.28 -26.14 4.05
C LEU A 219 -18.38 -27.12 3.64
N SER A 220 -18.13 -27.88 2.57
CA SER A 220 -19.00 -28.98 2.15
C SER A 220 -19.01 -30.10 3.20
N ALA A 221 -20.04 -30.95 3.17
CA ALA A 221 -20.11 -32.09 4.09
C ALA A 221 -18.88 -33.02 3.97
N PHE A 222 -18.32 -33.18 2.76
CA PHE A 222 -17.12 -33.97 2.54
C PHE A 222 -15.88 -33.30 3.14
N ASP A 223 -15.68 -32.00 2.87
CA ASP A 223 -14.50 -31.27 3.38
C ASP A 223 -14.50 -31.16 4.90
N ARG A 224 -15.68 -31.07 5.54
CA ARG A 224 -15.81 -31.09 7.00
C ARG A 224 -15.27 -32.35 7.65
N THR A 225 -15.24 -33.50 6.96
CA THR A 225 -14.64 -34.72 7.51
C THR A 225 -13.11 -34.71 7.47
N ARG A 226 -12.53 -33.83 6.64
CA ARG A 226 -11.07 -33.67 6.46
C ARG A 226 -10.48 -32.57 7.33
N VAL A 227 -11.30 -31.76 8.02
CA VAL A 227 -10.86 -30.65 8.87
C VAL A 227 -11.33 -30.90 10.30
N SER A 228 -10.45 -30.68 11.28
CA SER A 228 -10.82 -30.80 12.70
C SER A 228 -10.11 -29.74 13.52
N ASN A 229 -10.87 -28.87 14.18
CA ASN A 229 -10.32 -27.91 15.14
C ASN A 229 -9.99 -28.64 16.44
N LEU A 230 -8.69 -28.69 16.78
CA LEU A 230 -8.17 -29.27 18.01
C LEU A 230 -8.25 -28.26 19.18
N ARG A 231 -8.08 -26.97 18.88
CA ARG A 231 -8.28 -25.84 19.80
C ARG A 231 -8.83 -24.64 19.04
N ALA A 232 -9.78 -23.93 19.63
CA ALA A 232 -10.36 -22.72 19.07
C ALA A 232 -10.90 -21.87 20.24
N ALA A 233 -10.05 -21.05 20.85
CA ALA A 233 -10.40 -20.30 22.05
C ALA A 233 -9.50 -19.05 22.22
N PRO A 234 -9.96 -18.02 22.95
CA PRO A 234 -9.08 -16.95 23.39
C PRO A 234 -7.91 -17.49 24.23
N ARG A 235 -6.70 -16.98 24.01
CA ARG A 235 -5.49 -17.35 24.75
C ARG A 235 -4.64 -16.10 25.00
N THR A 236 -4.34 -15.84 26.26
CA THR A 236 -3.41 -14.79 26.67
C THR A 236 -1.99 -15.34 26.75
N ILE A 237 -1.04 -14.68 26.10
CA ILE A 237 0.38 -15.03 26.10
C ILE A 237 1.20 -13.79 26.43
N GLY A 238 2.12 -13.88 27.40
CA GLY A 238 2.99 -12.76 27.77
C GLY A 238 2.23 -11.50 28.21
N GLY A 239 1.02 -11.64 28.75
CA GLY A 239 0.14 -10.53 29.12
C GLY A 239 -0.66 -9.92 27.97
N VAL A 240 -0.51 -10.42 26.75
CA VAL A 240 -1.23 -9.95 25.56
C VAL A 240 -2.38 -10.90 25.26
N ALA A 241 -3.61 -10.37 25.17
CA ALA A 241 -4.79 -11.14 24.82
C ALA A 241 -4.86 -11.36 23.30
N GLY A 242 -5.05 -12.61 22.88
CA GLY A 242 -5.24 -12.99 21.50
C GLY A 242 -6.16 -14.21 21.37
N ASP A 243 -6.36 -14.65 20.14
CA ASP A 243 -7.12 -15.85 19.79
C ASP A 243 -6.18 -16.97 19.37
N GLU A 244 -6.43 -18.19 19.84
CA GLU A 244 -5.74 -19.40 19.40
C GLU A 244 -6.67 -20.26 18.53
N LEU A 245 -6.15 -20.69 17.38
CA LEU A 245 -6.76 -21.70 16.52
C LEU A 245 -5.73 -22.76 16.17
N VAL A 246 -6.05 -24.01 16.46
CA VAL A 246 -5.27 -25.19 16.06
C VAL A 246 -6.16 -26.12 15.28
N THR A 247 -5.77 -26.40 14.04
CA THR A 247 -6.56 -27.20 13.11
C THR A 247 -5.73 -28.33 12.52
N ARG A 248 -6.31 -29.53 12.53
CA ARG A 248 -5.81 -30.71 11.81
C ARG A 248 -6.49 -30.79 10.46
N TYR A 249 -5.70 -31.04 9.42
CA TYR A 249 -6.18 -31.27 8.06
C TYR A 249 -5.77 -32.67 7.57
N ALA A 250 -6.68 -33.35 6.89
CA ALA A 250 -6.41 -34.49 6.03
C ALA A 250 -6.43 -34.03 4.58
N GLU A 251 -5.25 -33.80 4.02
CA GLU A 251 -5.06 -33.28 2.67
C GLU A 251 -5.62 -34.23 1.60
N LYS A 252 -5.75 -33.76 0.36
CA LYS A 252 -6.30 -34.57 -0.75
C LYS A 252 -5.48 -35.83 -1.05
N ASN A 253 -4.19 -35.82 -0.73
CA ASN A 253 -3.28 -36.96 -0.83
C ASN A 253 -3.21 -37.77 0.49
N ASP A 254 -4.17 -37.55 1.39
CA ASP A 254 -4.32 -38.16 2.71
C ASP A 254 -3.16 -37.88 3.68
N ALA A 255 -2.27 -36.92 3.35
CA ALA A 255 -1.29 -36.40 4.29
C ALA A 255 -2.00 -35.69 5.46
N ILE A 256 -1.59 -36.04 6.69
CA ILE A 256 -2.08 -35.35 7.88
C ILE A 256 -1.14 -34.20 8.21
N VAL A 257 -1.70 -32.99 8.27
CA VAL A 257 -0.97 -31.75 8.57
C VAL A 257 -1.70 -30.95 9.64
N TYR A 258 -0.97 -30.06 10.31
CA TYR A 258 -1.48 -29.23 11.38
C TYR A 258 -1.15 -27.76 11.08
N SER A 259 -2.11 -26.88 11.41
CA SER A 259 -1.95 -25.43 11.36
C SER A 259 -2.27 -24.86 12.72
N PHE A 260 -1.36 -24.04 13.24
CA PHE A 260 -1.46 -23.39 14.53
C PHE A 260 -1.39 -21.89 14.31
N TRP A 261 -2.29 -21.15 14.95
CA TRP A 261 -2.40 -19.71 14.87
C TRP A 261 -2.58 -19.16 16.27
N TRP A 262 -1.86 -18.08 16.56
CA TRP A 262 -2.16 -17.17 17.64
C TRP A 262 -2.16 -15.74 17.09
N GLU A 263 -3.30 -15.06 17.19
CA GLU A 263 -3.49 -13.73 16.60
C GLU A 263 -3.92 -12.71 17.64
N VAL A 264 -3.28 -11.54 17.59
CA VAL A 264 -3.57 -10.36 18.40
C VAL A 264 -4.01 -9.26 17.44
N ASN A 265 -5.20 -8.71 17.66
CA ASN A 265 -5.75 -7.64 16.81
C ASN A 265 -4.94 -6.34 16.89
N GLY A 266 -4.25 -6.11 18.00
CA GLY A 266 -3.42 -4.93 18.23
C GLY A 266 -4.21 -3.67 18.56
N THR A 267 -3.48 -2.56 18.68
CA THR A 267 -4.01 -1.22 18.88
C THR A 267 -3.30 -0.23 17.96
N VAL A 268 -3.92 0.92 17.69
CA VAL A 268 -3.35 1.95 16.79
C VAL A 268 -2.27 2.76 17.49
N ASP A 269 -2.40 2.97 18.80
CA ASP A 269 -1.68 3.97 19.58
C ASP A 269 -0.71 3.37 20.61
N ASN A 270 -0.63 2.04 20.73
CA ASN A 270 0.26 1.37 21.66
C ASN A 270 1.16 0.33 20.97
N VAL A 271 2.45 0.68 20.83
CA VAL A 271 3.50 -0.19 20.26
C VAL A 271 3.74 -1.49 21.05
N SER A 272 3.32 -1.55 22.32
CA SER A 272 3.44 -2.75 23.15
C SER A 272 2.31 -3.75 22.93
N ILE A 273 1.24 -3.34 22.23
CA ILE A 273 0.13 -4.21 21.82
C ILE A 273 0.00 -4.09 20.30
N PRO A 274 1.00 -4.57 19.53
CA PRO A 274 0.96 -4.53 18.09
C PRO A 274 -0.06 -5.54 17.56
N ARG A 275 -0.44 -5.39 16.29
CA ARG A 275 -1.04 -6.50 15.57
C ARG A 275 0.02 -7.58 15.43
N LEU A 276 -0.29 -8.78 15.88
CA LEU A 276 0.66 -9.90 15.92
C LEU A 276 -0.02 -11.16 15.42
N SER A 277 0.59 -11.86 14.48
CA SER A 277 0.17 -13.20 14.06
C SER A 277 1.37 -14.13 14.17
N PHE A 278 1.28 -15.12 15.04
CA PHE A 278 2.26 -16.19 15.16
C PHE A 278 1.64 -17.48 14.66
N THR A 279 2.30 -18.13 13.70
CA THR A 279 1.81 -19.36 13.11
C THR A 279 2.88 -20.44 13.11
N MET A 280 2.41 -21.69 13.20
CA MET A 280 3.20 -22.87 12.93
C MET A 280 2.42 -23.77 11.98
N GLU A 281 3.07 -24.23 10.93
CA GLU A 281 2.51 -25.18 9.98
C GLU A 281 3.42 -26.41 9.88
N THR A 282 2.82 -27.57 9.66
CA THR A 282 3.54 -28.83 9.42
C THR A 282 3.22 -29.39 8.03
N GLY A 283 3.98 -30.40 7.57
CA GLY A 283 3.68 -31.10 6.32
C GLY A 283 3.85 -30.25 5.06
N LYS A 284 4.62 -29.17 5.08
CA LYS A 284 4.90 -28.33 3.90
C LYS A 284 6.08 -28.88 3.10
N SER A 285 5.91 -29.11 1.80
CA SER A 285 7.00 -29.43 0.88
C SER A 285 6.85 -28.67 -0.44
N THR A 286 7.93 -28.61 -1.23
CA THR A 286 7.93 -27.99 -2.58
C THR A 286 7.02 -28.75 -3.55
N ASN A 287 6.84 -30.06 -3.35
CA ASN A 287 6.05 -30.94 -4.22
C ASN A 287 4.61 -31.15 -3.73
N GLY A 288 4.11 -30.27 -2.85
CA GLY A 288 2.79 -30.36 -2.22
C GLY A 288 2.84 -30.83 -0.77
N PRO A 289 1.68 -31.06 -0.13
CA PRO A 289 1.64 -31.48 1.27
C PRO A 289 2.26 -32.86 1.48
N VAL A 290 3.01 -33.03 2.56
CA VAL A 290 3.56 -34.32 3.02
C VAL A 290 3.04 -34.61 4.42
N PRO A 291 2.97 -35.88 4.85
CA PRO A 291 2.62 -36.19 6.23
C PRO A 291 3.53 -35.44 7.20
N SER A 292 2.96 -34.87 8.26
CA SER A 292 3.76 -34.19 9.27
C SER A 292 4.83 -35.13 9.84
N SER A 293 6.06 -34.62 9.97
CA SER A 293 7.14 -35.35 10.65
C SER A 293 6.92 -35.45 12.18
N LEU A 294 5.95 -34.74 12.73
CA LEU A 294 5.58 -34.79 14.14
C LEU A 294 4.20 -35.46 14.33
N SER A 295 4.07 -36.21 15.43
CA SER A 295 2.76 -36.60 15.91
C SER A 295 1.95 -35.37 16.37
N GLN A 296 0.63 -35.50 16.47
CA GLN A 296 -0.23 -34.44 16.97
C GLN A 296 0.24 -33.92 18.33
N ASP A 297 0.53 -34.82 19.28
CA ASP A 297 0.96 -34.45 20.63
C ASP A 297 2.32 -33.76 20.63
N ALA A 298 3.26 -34.20 19.79
CA ALA A 298 4.56 -33.57 19.67
C ALA A 298 4.46 -32.17 19.06
N ALA A 299 3.62 -31.99 18.03
CA ALA A 299 3.36 -30.68 17.42
C ALA A 299 2.68 -29.73 18.42
N MET A 300 1.68 -30.20 19.16
CA MET A 300 1.00 -29.42 20.21
C MET A 300 1.96 -29.00 21.33
N ALA A 301 2.80 -29.93 21.81
CA ALA A 301 3.79 -29.62 22.85
C ALA A 301 4.85 -28.61 22.38
N LEU A 302 5.30 -28.71 21.12
CA LEU A 302 6.22 -27.75 20.53
C LEU A 302 5.57 -26.36 20.42
N TRP A 303 4.35 -26.30 19.88
CA TRP A 303 3.56 -25.09 19.78
C TRP A 303 3.39 -24.40 21.14
N ASP A 304 2.94 -25.13 22.15
CA ASP A 304 2.70 -24.57 23.48
C ASP A 304 3.96 -24.02 24.12
N ARG A 305 5.09 -24.70 23.92
CA ARG A 305 6.36 -24.26 24.48
C ARG A 305 6.91 -23.01 23.79
N ILE A 306 6.87 -22.94 22.47
CA ILE A 306 7.35 -21.76 21.74
C ILE A 306 6.40 -20.58 21.94
N SER A 307 5.10 -20.77 21.69
CA SER A 307 4.12 -19.68 21.79
C SER A 307 4.08 -19.08 23.20
N SER A 308 4.07 -19.89 24.26
CA SER A 308 4.03 -19.38 25.65
C SER A 308 5.30 -18.61 26.07
N SER A 309 6.38 -18.68 25.30
CA SER A 309 7.60 -17.90 25.55
C SER A 309 7.52 -16.47 24.99
N ILE A 310 6.55 -16.17 24.13
CA ILE A 310 6.39 -14.85 23.53
C ILE A 310 6.07 -13.84 24.64
N ARG A 311 6.88 -12.79 24.73
CA ARG A 311 6.76 -11.77 25.78
C ARG A 311 7.32 -10.45 25.31
N LEU A 312 6.76 -9.35 25.79
CA LEU A 312 7.35 -8.03 25.59
C LEU A 312 8.75 -8.01 26.22
N ARG A 313 9.72 -7.41 25.54
CA ARG A 313 11.07 -7.28 26.09
C ARG A 313 11.03 -6.40 27.34
N PRO A 314 11.53 -6.86 28.50
CA PRO A 314 11.67 -6.01 29.67
C PRO A 314 12.59 -4.84 29.32
N ALA A 315 12.10 -3.62 29.47
CA ALA A 315 12.88 -2.43 29.17
C ALA A 315 12.82 -1.47 30.37
N ALA A 316 13.94 -0.83 30.71
CA ALA A 316 13.97 0.22 31.72
C ALA A 316 13.01 1.36 31.31
N PRO A 317 12.31 2.00 32.26
CA PRO A 317 11.34 3.04 31.92
C PRO A 317 12.03 4.17 31.12
N PRO A 318 11.41 4.66 30.03
CA PRO A 318 12.00 5.68 29.19
C PRO A 318 12.18 7.00 29.97
N LYS A 319 13.31 7.67 29.76
CA LYS A 319 13.54 9.03 30.25
C LYS A 319 12.57 9.96 29.51
N PRO A 320 11.79 10.83 30.21
CA PRO A 320 10.89 11.76 29.53
C PRO A 320 11.72 12.75 28.70
N ILE A 321 11.47 12.83 27.39
CA ILE A 321 12.08 13.84 26.52
C ILE A 321 10.97 14.57 25.77
N ALA A 322 11.19 15.89 25.65
CA ALA A 322 10.26 16.90 25.17
C ALA A 322 9.56 16.52 23.85
N SER A 323 8.26 16.79 23.83
CA SER A 323 7.38 16.65 22.68
C SER A 323 7.96 17.36 21.45
N ALA A 324 7.88 16.69 20.30
CA ALA A 324 8.14 17.29 18.99
C ALA A 324 7.41 18.64 18.83
N PRO A 325 7.95 19.59 18.05
CA PRO A 325 7.33 20.90 17.89
C PRO A 325 5.89 20.76 17.40
N ALA A 326 4.99 21.50 18.05
CA ALA A 326 3.55 21.40 17.80
C ALA A 326 3.22 21.74 16.34
N ARG A 327 2.70 20.75 15.61
CA ARG A 327 2.13 20.91 14.26
C ARG A 327 0.88 21.80 14.34
N ALA A 328 0.63 22.64 13.33
CA ALA A 328 -0.53 23.54 13.35
C ALA A 328 -1.84 22.73 13.37
N PRO A 329 -2.83 22.99 14.25
CA PRO A 329 -4.05 22.19 14.32
C PRO A 329 -4.92 22.37 13.06
N LEU A 330 -5.74 21.37 12.73
CA LEU A 330 -6.80 21.55 11.73
C LEU A 330 -7.71 22.71 12.18
N GLY A 331 -8.18 23.51 11.23
CA GLY A 331 -8.91 24.75 11.49
C GLY A 331 -8.03 25.99 11.61
N THR A 332 -6.71 25.87 11.56
CA THR A 332 -5.78 27.02 11.46
C THR A 332 -6.12 27.86 10.22
N TYR A 333 -6.06 29.20 10.36
CA TYR A 333 -6.27 30.13 9.26
C TYR A 333 -4.97 30.80 8.83
N ALA A 334 -4.84 31.08 7.54
CA ALA A 334 -3.76 31.89 6.97
C ALA A 334 -4.31 32.80 5.85
N ARG A 335 -3.72 33.98 5.66
CA ARG A 335 -4.17 34.99 4.69
C ARG A 335 -3.31 35.00 3.44
N ALA A 336 -3.91 35.35 2.31
CA ALA A 336 -3.19 35.53 1.05
C ALA A 336 -1.97 36.45 1.21
N GLY A 337 -0.82 36.01 0.69
CA GLY A 337 0.46 36.69 0.81
C GLY A 337 1.33 36.26 2.00
N GLU A 338 0.73 35.69 3.06
CA GLU A 338 1.46 35.10 4.20
C GLU A 338 2.19 33.81 3.79
N ARG A 339 3.20 33.40 4.56
CA ARG A 339 3.80 32.06 4.40
C ARG A 339 2.90 31.02 5.04
N CYS A 340 2.62 29.95 4.31
CA CYS A 340 1.82 28.83 4.79
C CYS A 340 2.47 28.22 6.05
N PRO A 341 1.75 28.10 7.17
CA PRO A 341 2.31 27.62 8.43
C PRO A 341 2.48 26.08 8.47
N GLU A 342 1.74 25.35 7.64
CA GLU A 342 1.69 23.89 7.65
C GLU A 342 1.29 23.33 6.28
N SER A 343 1.99 22.31 5.81
CA SER A 343 1.68 21.63 4.55
C SER A 343 0.32 20.91 4.67
N GLY A 344 -0.59 21.13 3.72
CA GLY A 344 -1.91 20.51 3.77
C GLY A 344 -2.91 21.04 2.75
N TRP A 345 -4.14 20.54 2.83
CA TRP A 345 -5.29 21.04 2.08
C TRP A 345 -5.92 22.22 2.80
N TRP A 346 -5.98 23.34 2.11
CA TRP A 346 -6.54 24.59 2.59
C TRP A 346 -7.82 24.92 1.83
N ALA A 347 -8.89 25.27 2.57
CA ALA A 347 -10.18 25.67 2.02
C ALA A 347 -10.29 27.19 1.97
N CYS A 348 -10.59 27.73 0.79
CA CYS A 348 -10.82 29.15 0.55
C CYS A 348 -12.19 29.58 1.10
N SER A 349 -12.22 30.65 1.89
CA SER A 349 -13.45 31.21 2.47
C SER A 349 -14.29 32.02 1.47
N ALA A 350 -13.73 32.42 0.32
CA ALA A 350 -14.36 33.36 -0.61
C ALA A 350 -15.32 32.72 -1.64
N GLY A 351 -15.51 31.40 -1.63
CA GLY A 351 -16.28 30.66 -2.65
C GLY A 351 -17.77 30.44 -2.37
N GLY A 352 -18.37 31.16 -1.40
CA GLY A 352 -19.75 30.91 -0.94
C GLY A 352 -20.87 31.65 -1.69
N GLU A 353 -20.57 32.80 -2.31
CA GLU A 353 -21.57 33.70 -2.90
C GLU A 353 -21.74 33.49 -4.41
N GLY A 354 -22.00 32.25 -4.85
CA GLY A 354 -22.36 31.92 -6.24
C GLY A 354 -21.23 31.98 -7.29
N GLY A 355 -20.02 32.40 -6.91
CA GLY A 355 -18.81 32.34 -7.74
C GLY A 355 -17.93 31.13 -7.41
N ARG A 356 -17.36 30.46 -8.42
CA ARG A 356 -16.39 29.37 -8.21
C ARG A 356 -15.00 29.93 -7.98
N VAL A 357 -14.19 29.30 -7.13
CA VAL A 357 -12.76 29.66 -7.00
C VAL A 357 -11.98 28.97 -8.12
N LEU A 358 -11.17 29.72 -8.88
CA LEU A 358 -10.26 29.15 -9.86
C LEU A 358 -9.22 28.26 -9.16
N GLY A 359 -9.04 27.03 -9.65
CA GLY A 359 -8.23 26.00 -8.99
C GLY A 359 -8.97 25.23 -7.89
N GLY A 360 -10.25 25.53 -7.66
CA GLY A 360 -11.10 24.86 -6.69
C GLY A 360 -11.16 25.56 -5.35
N GLN A 361 -12.23 25.30 -4.61
CA GLN A 361 -12.43 25.85 -3.27
C GLN A 361 -11.47 25.26 -2.24
N ARG A 362 -10.87 24.10 -2.54
CA ARG A 362 -9.82 23.46 -1.74
C ARG A 362 -8.58 23.29 -2.58
N GLN A 363 -7.43 23.70 -2.04
CA GLN A 363 -6.14 23.63 -2.72
C GLN A 363 -5.08 23.13 -1.74
N TYR A 364 -4.13 22.34 -2.24
CA TYR A 364 -2.98 21.92 -1.45
C TYR A 364 -1.91 23.02 -1.47
N ILE A 365 -1.41 23.41 -0.30
CA ILE A 365 -0.41 24.47 -0.13
C ILE A 365 0.67 23.95 0.82
N ARG A 366 1.95 24.10 0.46
CA ARG A 366 3.06 23.65 1.30
C ARG A 366 3.50 24.70 2.30
N LYS A 367 3.97 24.22 3.45
CA LYS A 367 4.61 25.04 4.47
C LYS A 367 5.69 25.92 3.83
N GLY A 368 5.68 27.20 4.15
CA GLY A 368 6.62 28.19 3.62
C GLY A 368 6.26 28.80 2.27
N GLU A 369 5.39 28.18 1.45
CA GLU A 369 4.84 28.79 0.23
C GLU A 369 3.95 29.99 0.57
N ARG A 370 3.85 30.95 -0.35
CA ARG A 370 2.94 32.09 -0.16
C ARG A 370 1.50 31.64 -0.41
N MET A 371 0.62 31.94 0.54
CA MET A 371 -0.82 31.67 0.41
C MET A 371 -1.38 32.45 -0.80
N PRO A 372 -2.12 31.81 -1.72
CA PRO A 372 -2.57 32.45 -2.95
C PRO A 372 -3.74 33.41 -2.70
N GLN A 373 -3.82 34.47 -3.50
CA GLN A 373 -5.04 35.28 -3.61
C GLN A 373 -6.03 34.53 -4.51
N ALA A 374 -7.26 34.32 -4.06
CA ALA A 374 -8.25 33.59 -4.83
C ALA A 374 -8.71 34.40 -6.05
N LEU A 375 -8.80 33.75 -7.21
CA LEU A 375 -9.48 34.28 -8.39
C LEU A 375 -10.91 33.75 -8.39
N LEU A 376 -11.91 34.63 -8.34
CA LEU A 376 -13.33 34.24 -8.37
C LEU A 376 -13.85 34.21 -9.80
N LEU A 377 -14.60 33.17 -10.12
CA LEU A 377 -15.24 32.89 -11.40
C LEU A 377 -16.76 33.05 -11.23
N PRO A 378 -17.30 34.26 -11.48
CA PRO A 378 -18.75 34.46 -11.42
C PRO A 378 -19.49 33.63 -12.48
N PRO A 379 -20.80 33.42 -12.29
CA PRO A 379 -21.62 32.72 -13.27
C PRO A 379 -21.61 33.49 -14.60
N GLN A 380 -21.39 32.78 -15.71
CA GLN A 380 -21.39 33.37 -17.05
C GLN A 380 -22.79 33.86 -17.44
N THR A 381 -22.86 35.05 -18.00
CA THR A 381 -24.02 35.55 -18.71
C THR A 381 -24.24 34.79 -20.03
N MET A 382 -25.44 34.90 -20.61
CA MET A 382 -25.76 34.27 -21.89
C MET A 382 -24.86 34.76 -23.04
N TRP A 383 -24.46 36.03 -23.02
CA TRP A 383 -23.55 36.62 -24.00
C TRP A 383 -22.12 36.09 -23.87
N GLU A 384 -21.63 35.91 -22.65
CA GLU A 384 -20.31 35.34 -22.38
C GLU A 384 -20.24 33.86 -22.75
N LYS A 385 -21.32 33.10 -22.50
CA LYS A 385 -21.45 31.71 -22.97
C LYS A 385 -21.38 31.61 -24.50
N LEU A 386 -22.07 32.51 -25.21
CA LEU A 386 -22.06 32.55 -26.67
C LEU A 386 -20.66 32.85 -27.23
N ARG A 387 -19.85 33.65 -26.53
CA ARG A 387 -18.48 33.99 -26.91
C ARG A 387 -17.42 33.04 -26.35
N GLY A 388 -17.81 32.05 -25.53
CA GLY A 388 -16.88 31.14 -24.86
C GLY A 388 -15.95 31.83 -23.84
N VAL A 389 -16.35 32.97 -23.28
CA VAL A 389 -15.53 33.76 -22.36
C VAL A 389 -15.94 33.47 -20.91
N GLN A 390 -14.99 33.16 -20.02
CA GLN A 390 -15.24 33.03 -18.58
C GLN A 390 -14.68 34.27 -17.87
N PRO A 391 -15.55 35.15 -17.33
CA PRO A 391 -15.08 36.27 -16.52
C PRO A 391 -14.42 35.76 -15.24
N SER A 392 -13.42 36.51 -14.77
CA SER A 392 -12.74 36.29 -13.50
C SER A 392 -12.37 37.60 -12.84
N PHE A 393 -12.33 37.63 -11.51
CA PHE A 393 -11.84 38.80 -10.76
C PHE A 393 -11.12 38.39 -9.48
N GLU A 394 -10.18 39.22 -9.04
CA GLU A 394 -9.51 39.08 -7.75
C GLU A 394 -10.25 39.94 -6.70
N PRO A 395 -10.61 39.37 -5.53
CA PRO A 395 -11.14 40.15 -4.43
C PRO A 395 -10.15 41.22 -3.96
N LYS A 396 -10.65 42.40 -3.58
CA LYS A 396 -9.82 43.47 -2.98
C LYS A 396 -9.39 43.14 -1.55
N THR A 397 -10.13 42.29 -0.85
CA THR A 397 -9.78 41.79 0.49
C THR A 397 -8.86 40.58 0.39
N GLN A 398 -7.87 40.46 1.28
CA GLN A 398 -7.04 39.26 1.35
C GLN A 398 -7.89 38.01 1.57
N THR A 399 -7.65 37.01 0.74
CA THR A 399 -8.34 35.72 0.84
C THR A 399 -7.93 35.03 2.14
N SER A 400 -8.91 34.51 2.88
CA SER A 400 -8.66 33.65 4.03
C SER A 400 -8.75 32.18 3.66
N TRP A 401 -7.77 31.41 4.10
CA TRP A 401 -7.65 29.99 3.88
C TRP A 401 -7.67 29.26 5.21
N ARG A 402 -8.43 28.17 5.31
CA ARG A 402 -8.52 27.32 6.51
C ARG A 402 -7.92 25.94 6.25
N LEU A 403 -7.00 25.48 7.10
CA LEU A 403 -6.44 24.13 7.03
C LEU A 403 -7.52 23.10 7.34
N VAL A 404 -7.82 22.21 6.40
CA VAL A 404 -8.87 21.19 6.54
C VAL A 404 -8.35 19.76 6.49
N ASP A 405 -7.13 19.54 5.99
CA ASP A 405 -6.47 18.23 5.99
C ASP A 405 -4.94 18.43 5.94
N LYS A 406 -4.15 17.56 6.56
CA LYS A 406 -2.67 17.63 6.54
C LYS A 406 -2.04 16.63 5.57
N ARG A 407 -2.84 15.74 4.99
CA ARG A 407 -2.30 14.69 4.12
C ARG A 407 -1.92 15.26 2.76
N THR A 408 -0.78 14.83 2.24
CA THR A 408 -0.37 15.02 0.84
C THR A 408 -1.33 14.33 -0.14
N ARG A 409 -2.02 13.27 0.32
CA ARG A 409 -3.00 12.50 -0.48
C ARG A 409 -4.39 12.49 0.15
N LYS A 410 -5.41 12.58 -0.72
CA LYS A 410 -6.83 12.53 -0.31
C LYS A 410 -7.23 11.10 0.08
N ARG A 411 -8.00 10.95 1.17
CA ARG A 411 -8.79 9.72 1.40
C ARG A 411 -9.93 9.73 0.40
N VAL A 412 -9.88 8.88 -0.62
CA VAL A 412 -11.05 8.59 -1.46
C VAL A 412 -11.97 7.74 -0.57
N PRO A 413 -13.13 8.23 -0.13
CA PRO A 413 -14.11 7.35 0.51
C PRO A 413 -14.44 6.25 -0.48
N PRO A 414 -14.59 4.98 -0.05
CA PRO A 414 -15.11 3.96 -0.95
C PRO A 414 -16.40 4.51 -1.59
N PRO A 415 -16.62 4.29 -2.89
CA PRO A 415 -17.85 4.71 -3.54
C PRO A 415 -19.02 4.18 -2.69
N LEU A 416 -20.00 5.06 -2.41
CA LEU A 416 -21.21 4.65 -1.72
C LEU A 416 -21.79 3.44 -2.46
N PRO A 417 -22.03 2.30 -1.78
CA PRO A 417 -22.65 1.16 -2.44
C PRO A 417 -24.02 1.62 -2.95
N LEU A 418 -24.19 1.61 -4.27
CA LEU A 418 -25.50 1.81 -4.88
C LEU A 418 -26.36 0.60 -4.51
N ALA A 419 -27.60 0.85 -4.13
CA ALA A 419 -28.55 -0.22 -3.85
C ALA A 419 -28.60 -1.20 -5.05
N PRO A 420 -28.61 -2.52 -4.80
CA PRO A 420 -28.73 -3.50 -5.88
C PRO A 420 -30.00 -3.22 -6.67
N ALA A 421 -29.86 -3.15 -7.99
CA ALA A 421 -31.00 -3.03 -8.88
C ALA A 421 -31.92 -4.26 -8.69
N THR A 422 -33.21 -4.01 -8.49
CA THR A 422 -34.23 -5.06 -8.47
C THR A 422 -34.12 -5.91 -9.74
N PRO A 423 -33.91 -7.24 -9.64
CA PRO A 423 -33.74 -8.08 -10.81
C PRO A 423 -35.06 -8.17 -11.58
N VAL A 424 -35.02 -7.81 -12.86
CA VAL A 424 -36.07 -8.15 -13.82
C VAL A 424 -35.89 -9.63 -14.17
N ALA A 425 -36.96 -10.41 -14.07
CA ALA A 425 -36.96 -11.85 -14.27
C ALA A 425 -36.34 -12.26 -15.63
N PRO A 426 -35.53 -13.33 -15.69
CA PRO A 426 -34.92 -13.79 -16.93
C PRO A 426 -35.96 -14.49 -17.81
N ALA A 427 -36.09 -14.03 -19.05
CA ALA A 427 -36.75 -14.81 -20.11
C ALA A 427 -35.82 -15.95 -20.54
N ASN A 428 -36.38 -17.17 -20.55
CA ASN A 428 -35.74 -18.43 -20.90
C ASN A 428 -34.96 -18.36 -22.22
N MET A 429 -33.68 -18.71 -22.18
CA MET A 429 -32.99 -19.30 -23.33
C MET A 429 -32.30 -20.59 -22.88
N THR A 430 -32.76 -21.68 -23.49
CA THR A 430 -32.31 -23.06 -23.41
C THR A 430 -30.84 -23.22 -23.79
N THR A 431 -30.04 -23.80 -22.89
CA THR A 431 -28.68 -24.28 -23.14
C THR A 431 -28.68 -25.78 -23.45
N GLY A 432 -28.21 -26.16 -24.65
CA GLY A 432 -27.78 -27.53 -24.97
C GLY A 432 -26.32 -27.78 -24.58
N PRO A 433 -25.87 -29.06 -24.47
CA PRO A 433 -24.71 -29.41 -23.66
C PRO A 433 -23.40 -29.63 -24.43
N GLY A 434 -22.28 -29.33 -23.75
CA GLY A 434 -20.94 -29.91 -23.96
C GLY A 434 -19.81 -28.87 -24.10
N PRO A 435 -18.52 -29.23 -23.87
CA PRO A 435 -17.94 -30.08 -22.83
C PRO A 435 -16.77 -29.37 -22.09
N SER A 436 -16.22 -30.06 -21.08
CA SER A 436 -15.05 -29.69 -20.26
C SER A 436 -13.77 -29.38 -21.05
N MET A 437 -12.97 -28.39 -20.60
CA MET A 437 -11.52 -28.53 -20.27
C MET A 437 -10.85 -27.19 -19.93
N MET A 438 -9.99 -27.20 -18.92
CA MET A 438 -8.88 -26.26 -18.76
C MET A 438 -7.77 -26.57 -19.77
N ALA A 439 -7.30 -25.58 -20.53
CA ALA A 439 -5.89 -25.34 -20.91
C ALA A 439 -5.82 -24.24 -21.96
N GLN A 440 -4.85 -23.33 -21.80
CA GLN A 440 -4.30 -22.38 -22.78
C GLN A 440 -5.02 -22.25 -24.13
N GLY A 441 -5.93 -21.28 -24.23
CA GLY A 441 -6.49 -20.82 -25.50
C GLY A 441 -6.67 -19.31 -25.46
N GLY A 442 -5.99 -18.58 -26.34
CA GLY A 442 -6.24 -17.15 -26.52
C GLY A 442 -7.69 -16.90 -26.94
N VAL A 443 -8.23 -15.72 -26.62
CA VAL A 443 -9.59 -15.33 -27.03
C VAL A 443 -9.65 -15.32 -28.56
N PRO A 444 -10.46 -16.18 -29.21
CA PRO A 444 -10.49 -16.26 -30.66
C PRO A 444 -11.12 -15.00 -31.26
N VAL A 445 -10.60 -14.60 -32.43
CA VAL A 445 -11.24 -13.57 -33.27
C VAL A 445 -12.68 -13.98 -33.55
N GLY A 446 -13.62 -13.06 -33.32
CA GLY A 446 -15.06 -13.28 -33.37
C GLY A 446 -15.75 -13.30 -32.00
N SER A 447 -14.99 -13.38 -30.90
CA SER A 447 -15.52 -13.37 -29.52
C SER A 447 -16.17 -12.04 -29.14
N PHE A 448 -17.19 -12.08 -28.28
CA PHE A 448 -17.92 -10.89 -27.82
C PHE A 448 -17.66 -10.55 -26.35
N ALA A 449 -17.66 -9.26 -26.02
CA ALA A 449 -17.59 -8.76 -24.65
C ALA A 449 -18.49 -7.53 -24.47
N GLY A 450 -19.23 -7.48 -23.35
CA GLY A 450 -20.19 -6.41 -23.08
C GLY A 450 -19.54 -5.10 -22.63
N THR A 451 -20.19 -3.98 -22.90
CA THR A 451 -19.89 -2.68 -22.29
C THR A 451 -19.78 -2.80 -20.76
N GLY A 452 -18.75 -2.21 -20.18
CA GLY A 452 -18.47 -2.21 -18.74
C GLY A 452 -17.75 -3.46 -18.24
N MET A 453 -17.48 -4.44 -19.12
CA MET A 453 -16.67 -5.61 -18.78
C MET A 453 -15.18 -5.35 -19.06
N PRO A 454 -14.26 -5.92 -18.26
CA PRO A 454 -12.84 -5.92 -18.59
C PRO A 454 -12.60 -6.68 -19.90
N CYS A 455 -11.88 -6.05 -20.81
CA CYS A 455 -11.58 -6.57 -22.13
C CYS A 455 -10.80 -7.90 -21.98
N PRO A 456 -11.28 -9.01 -22.56
CA PRO A 456 -10.73 -10.33 -22.28
C PRO A 456 -9.39 -10.58 -23.01
N ALA A 457 -9.08 -9.83 -24.08
CA ALA A 457 -7.81 -9.89 -24.79
C ALA A 457 -7.44 -8.56 -25.45
N SER A 458 -6.14 -8.27 -25.52
CA SER A 458 -5.62 -7.10 -26.24
C SER A 458 -5.85 -7.25 -27.74
N GLY A 459 -6.47 -6.26 -28.37
CA GLY A 459 -6.79 -6.34 -29.79
C GLY A 459 -7.74 -5.26 -30.27
N TRP A 460 -8.08 -5.33 -31.55
CA TRP A 460 -9.06 -4.47 -32.21
C TRP A 460 -10.45 -5.06 -32.06
N TRP A 461 -11.33 -4.33 -31.40
CA TRP A 461 -12.71 -4.71 -31.17
C TRP A 461 -13.65 -3.75 -31.92
N ARG A 462 -14.70 -4.29 -32.52
CA ARG A 462 -15.72 -3.55 -33.26
C ARG A 462 -17.04 -3.66 -32.54
N CYS A 463 -17.78 -2.56 -32.43
CA CYS A 463 -19.13 -2.59 -31.89
C CYS A 463 -20.04 -3.46 -32.78
N GLU A 464 -20.84 -4.34 -32.17
CA GLU A 464 -21.73 -5.26 -32.89
C GLU A 464 -22.81 -4.51 -33.70
N ASP A 465 -23.35 -3.40 -33.17
CA ASP A 465 -24.32 -2.60 -33.92
C ASP A 465 -23.59 -1.74 -34.96
N PRO A 466 -23.78 -2.00 -36.28
CA PRO A 466 -23.07 -1.30 -37.35
C PRO A 466 -23.45 0.18 -37.47
N ARG A 467 -24.48 0.64 -36.73
CA ARG A 467 -24.90 2.06 -36.68
C ARG A 467 -24.20 2.84 -35.56
N ALA A 468 -23.38 2.18 -34.75
CA ALA A 468 -22.56 2.86 -33.76
C ALA A 468 -21.46 3.68 -34.44
N LEU A 469 -21.23 4.88 -33.96
CA LEU A 469 -20.24 5.82 -34.49
C LEU A 469 -18.80 5.43 -34.09
N ASP A 470 -18.62 4.54 -33.11
CA ASP A 470 -17.32 4.22 -32.52
C ASP A 470 -16.44 3.31 -33.39
N GLY A 471 -17.00 2.68 -34.43
CA GLY A 471 -16.26 1.84 -35.38
C GLY A 471 -15.49 0.69 -34.73
N THR A 472 -14.25 0.49 -35.16
CA THR A 472 -13.31 -0.51 -34.61
C THR A 472 -12.22 0.19 -33.80
N ARG A 473 -12.03 -0.18 -32.55
CA ARG A 473 -11.08 0.44 -31.61
C ARG A 473 -10.18 -0.61 -30.98
N TRP A 474 -8.93 -0.24 -30.71
CA TRP A 474 -8.03 -1.11 -29.97
C TRP A 474 -8.28 -0.99 -28.46
N PHE A 475 -8.31 -2.13 -27.76
CA PHE A 475 -8.42 -2.21 -26.30
C PHE A 475 -7.35 -3.14 -25.75
N ALA A 476 -6.78 -2.76 -24.60
CA ALA A 476 -5.85 -3.61 -23.86
C ALA A 476 -6.64 -4.62 -23.01
N ARG A 477 -6.10 -5.83 -22.84
CA ARG A 477 -6.64 -6.82 -21.89
C ARG A 477 -6.79 -6.19 -20.50
N GLY A 478 -7.96 -6.35 -19.89
CA GLY A 478 -8.32 -5.77 -18.58
C GLY A 478 -8.90 -4.36 -18.63
N SER A 479 -8.81 -3.63 -19.74
CA SER A 479 -9.43 -2.30 -19.88
C SER A 479 -10.96 -2.41 -19.99
N LEU A 480 -11.71 -1.47 -19.41
CA LEU A 480 -13.16 -1.49 -19.47
C LEU A 480 -13.66 -1.11 -20.87
N LEU A 481 -14.51 -1.95 -21.46
CA LEU A 481 -15.12 -1.65 -22.75
C LEU A 481 -16.19 -0.56 -22.62
N PRO A 482 -16.13 0.53 -23.41
CA PRO A 482 -17.05 1.66 -23.26
C PRO A 482 -18.46 1.35 -23.81
N SER A 483 -19.39 2.24 -23.50
CA SER A 483 -20.70 2.29 -24.18
C SER A 483 -20.51 2.66 -25.65
N ALA A 484 -21.41 2.18 -26.51
CA ALA A 484 -21.43 2.54 -27.92
C ALA A 484 -22.27 3.81 -28.14
N THR A 485 -21.75 4.71 -28.95
CA THR A 485 -22.29 6.02 -29.32
C THR A 485 -23.13 5.90 -30.59
N PHE A 486 -24.38 6.35 -30.56
CA PHE A 486 -25.29 6.31 -31.70
C PHE A 486 -25.72 7.71 -32.10
N ALA A 487 -25.83 7.98 -33.40
CA ALA A 487 -26.46 9.20 -33.88
C ALA A 487 -27.97 9.17 -33.59
N VAL A 488 -28.53 10.28 -33.10
CA VAL A 488 -29.97 10.42 -32.91
C VAL A 488 -30.60 10.90 -34.23
N PRO A 489 -31.58 10.18 -34.83
CA PRO A 489 -32.23 10.64 -36.05
C PRO A 489 -32.97 11.97 -35.82
N PRO A 490 -32.95 12.90 -36.78
CA PRO A 490 -33.71 14.15 -36.67
C PRO A 490 -35.21 13.84 -36.66
N GLY A 491 -35.86 14.00 -35.50
CA GLY A 491 -37.31 13.83 -35.33
C GLY A 491 -37.77 13.09 -34.07
N ALA A 492 -36.88 12.37 -33.37
CA ALA A 492 -37.25 11.60 -32.18
C ALA A 492 -37.44 12.47 -30.91
N PHE A 493 -36.81 13.63 -30.86
CA PHE A 493 -37.07 14.68 -29.87
C PHE A 493 -37.33 15.97 -30.65
N GLY A 494 -38.51 16.57 -30.44
CA GLY A 494 -38.98 17.73 -31.19
C GLY A 494 -37.94 18.84 -31.35
N ARG A 495 -38.04 19.58 -32.46
CA ARG A 495 -37.09 20.60 -32.99
C ARG A 495 -36.48 21.53 -31.93
N SER A 496 -35.50 21.04 -31.18
CA SER A 496 -34.66 21.81 -30.28
C SER A 496 -33.24 21.84 -30.86
N PRO A 497 -32.67 23.03 -31.16
CA PRO A 497 -31.32 23.14 -31.73
C PRO A 497 -30.20 22.67 -30.77
N ASN A 498 -30.52 22.36 -29.51
CA ASN A 498 -29.60 21.84 -28.48
C ASN A 498 -29.88 20.39 -28.06
N ALA A 499 -30.68 19.62 -28.82
CA ALA A 499 -30.84 18.19 -28.54
C ALA A 499 -29.51 17.45 -28.77
N ALA A 500 -29.17 16.50 -27.89
CA ALA A 500 -27.96 15.69 -28.01
C ALA A 500 -27.94 14.99 -29.38
N ARG A 501 -26.90 15.27 -30.18
CA ARG A 501 -26.74 14.72 -31.53
C ARG A 501 -26.36 13.23 -31.51
N SER A 502 -25.92 12.73 -30.36
CA SER A 502 -25.64 11.33 -30.11
C SER A 502 -26.09 10.90 -28.72
N ILE A 503 -26.35 9.59 -28.56
CA ILE A 503 -26.64 8.94 -27.28
C ILE A 503 -25.70 7.75 -27.08
N GLU A 504 -25.33 7.48 -25.84
CA GLU A 504 -24.57 6.29 -25.47
C GLU A 504 -25.51 5.18 -25.03
N ARG A 505 -25.33 3.97 -25.58
CA ARG A 505 -26.08 2.77 -25.20
C ARG A 505 -25.11 1.63 -24.91
N ARG A 506 -25.49 0.76 -23.98
CA ARG A 506 -24.76 -0.49 -23.72
C ARG A 506 -24.91 -1.41 -24.93
N GLY A 507 -23.80 -2.00 -25.37
CA GLY A 507 -23.74 -2.94 -26.47
C GLY A 507 -22.67 -4.01 -26.24
N ALA A 508 -22.48 -4.87 -27.25
CA ALA A 508 -21.39 -5.84 -27.26
C ALA A 508 -20.31 -5.42 -28.25
N TRP A 509 -19.07 -5.70 -27.90
CA TRP A 509 -17.88 -5.51 -28.73
C TRP A 509 -17.40 -6.87 -29.22
N GLN A 510 -17.15 -7.00 -30.51
CA GLN A 510 -16.63 -8.20 -31.15
C GLN A 510 -15.14 -8.06 -31.43
N LEU A 511 -14.32 -9.01 -31.00
CA LEU A 511 -12.89 -9.05 -31.32
C LEU A 511 -12.71 -9.31 -32.81
N VAL A 512 -12.10 -8.38 -33.53
CA VAL A 512 -11.86 -8.50 -34.98
C VAL A 512 -10.41 -8.90 -35.27
N ARG A 513 -9.47 -8.54 -34.39
CA ARG A 513 -8.06 -8.90 -34.54
C ARG A 513 -7.31 -8.83 -33.21
N LEU A 514 -6.60 -9.89 -32.84
CA LEU A 514 -5.64 -9.85 -31.71
C LEU A 514 -4.46 -8.94 -32.07
N ALA A 515 -4.07 -8.06 -31.16
CA ALA A 515 -2.90 -7.20 -31.33
C ALA A 515 -2.39 -6.73 -29.96
N GLU A 516 -1.09 -6.83 -29.72
CA GLU A 516 -0.46 -6.16 -28.59
C GLU A 516 -0.38 -4.64 -28.84
N ALA A 517 -0.10 -3.85 -27.80
CA ALA A 517 -0.18 -2.39 -27.86
C ALA A 517 0.62 -1.84 -29.06
N PRO A 518 0.08 -0.88 -29.83
CA PRO A 518 0.85 -0.24 -30.88
C PRO A 518 2.08 0.43 -30.26
N LEU A 519 3.29 0.05 -30.73
CA LEU A 519 4.49 0.85 -30.49
C LEU A 519 4.25 2.22 -31.11
N GLU A 520 4.46 3.30 -30.33
CA GLU A 520 4.38 4.66 -30.85
C GLU A 520 5.32 4.78 -32.06
N ALA A 521 4.75 5.03 -33.23
CA ALA A 521 5.50 5.26 -34.44
C ALA A 521 6.35 6.53 -34.23
N GLY A 522 7.67 6.33 -34.22
CA GLY A 522 8.63 7.40 -34.31
C GLY A 522 8.32 8.30 -35.51
N SER A 523 8.52 9.59 -35.28
CA SER A 523 8.56 10.62 -36.31
C SER A 523 9.41 10.20 -37.51
N ALA A 524 8.79 10.08 -38.68
CA ALA A 524 9.48 10.07 -39.95
C ALA A 524 8.79 11.06 -40.91
N ASP A 525 9.62 11.95 -41.42
CA ASP A 525 9.54 12.72 -42.65
C ASP A 525 8.54 13.89 -42.79
N ALA A 526 9.10 15.09 -42.59
CA ALA A 526 8.89 16.20 -43.52
C ALA A 526 10.20 16.40 -44.33
N ALA A 527 10.08 16.19 -45.64
CA ALA A 527 11.15 16.30 -46.62
C ALA A 527 11.68 17.74 -46.77
N SER A 528 13.00 17.85 -46.92
CA SER A 528 13.71 18.66 -47.93
C SER A 528 15.11 18.11 -48.11
#